data_AF-A0A661CN40-F1
#
_entry.id   AF-A0A661CN40-F1
#
_cell.length_a   1.000
_cell.length_b   1.000
_cell.length_c   1.000
_cell.angle_alpha   90.00
_cell.angle_beta   90.00
_cell.angle_gamma   90.00
#
_symmetry.space_group_name_H-M   'P 1'
#
loop_
_entity.id
_entity.type
_entity.pdbx_description
1 polymer ?
#
loop_
_entity_poly.entity_id
_entity_poly.type
_entity_poly.pdbx_seq_one_letter_code
_entity_poly.pdbx_strand_id
1 'polypeptide(L)'
;MLTWSGKWLGEEEVLYDSNHLHGNCMDDSAVVASLHGYLDEADIVIAHNGNRFDIKKINTRFLSHGMSPPSPYRKIDTLLEARKCFAFTSNRLDSLGEALNLGRKMDTGGFSLWDRCMKGEHKAFEEMLEYNMEDVLLLERVYVALRPWMSNHPNLGVFDESPEPSCPKCNSYDLQWRGYATTQAGQYHRFQCNSCGGWGRDRMNDMDKEAKKGVMRNIQ
;
A
#
# COMPACT_ATOMS: atom_id res chain seq x y z
N MET A 1 -16.29 -11.62 8.56
CA MET A 1 -15.52 -10.39 8.76
C MET A 1 -16.19 -9.67 9.92
N LEU A 2 -15.46 -9.09 10.86
CA LEU A 2 -16.09 -8.40 12.01
C LEU A 2 -16.06 -6.89 11.83
N THR A 3 -14.92 -6.41 11.34
CA THR A 3 -14.57 -5.01 11.17
C THR A 3 -13.69 -4.88 9.92
N TRP A 4 -13.64 -3.67 9.37
CA TRP A 4 -12.54 -3.24 8.50
C TRP A 4 -12.21 -1.77 8.81
N SER A 5 -10.98 -1.36 8.52
CA SER A 5 -10.56 0.04 8.50
C SER A 5 -9.72 0.32 7.26
N GLY A 6 -9.75 1.56 6.78
CA GLY A 6 -9.06 2.02 5.60
C GLY A 6 -8.85 3.53 5.64
N LYS A 7 -7.88 4.01 4.89
CA LYS A 7 -7.52 5.43 4.85
C LYS A 7 -7.05 5.78 3.45
N TRP A 8 -7.58 6.87 2.90
CA TRP A 8 -7.03 7.46 1.69
C TRP A 8 -5.68 8.09 2.00
N LEU A 9 -4.66 7.78 1.20
CA LEU A 9 -3.28 8.18 1.47
C LEU A 9 -3.18 9.71 1.58
N GLY A 10 -2.72 10.21 2.73
CA GLY A 10 -2.56 11.63 2.99
C GLY A 10 -3.78 12.36 3.57
N GLU A 11 -4.97 11.76 3.56
CA GLU A 11 -6.15 12.31 4.24
C GLU A 11 -6.02 12.17 5.76
N GLU A 12 -6.78 12.91 6.57
CA GLU A 12 -6.74 12.75 8.03
C GLU A 12 -7.70 11.64 8.50
N GLU A 13 -8.83 11.48 7.81
CA GLU A 13 -9.91 10.59 8.21
C GLU A 13 -9.58 9.11 7.97
N VAL A 14 -9.85 8.28 8.98
CA VAL A 14 -9.83 6.82 8.86
C VAL A 14 -11.26 6.33 8.74
N LEU A 15 -11.56 5.67 7.62
CA LEU A 15 -12.85 5.05 7.36
C LEU A 15 -12.88 3.65 7.97
N TYR A 16 -14.05 3.24 8.43
CA TYR A 16 -14.23 1.92 9.02
C TYR A 16 -15.69 1.47 8.94
N ASP A 17 -15.89 0.17 9.12
CA ASP A 17 -17.22 -0.41 9.34
C ASP A 17 -17.11 -1.64 10.24
N SER A 18 -18.23 -2.07 10.83
CA SER A 18 -18.27 -3.22 11.72
C SER A 18 -19.67 -3.80 11.91
N ASN A 19 -19.74 -5.11 12.20
CA ASN A 19 -21.01 -5.84 12.26
C ASN A 19 -21.96 -5.28 13.33
N HIS A 20 -21.43 -4.76 14.44
CA HIS A 20 -22.26 -4.21 15.52
C HIS A 20 -23.02 -2.93 15.13
N LEU A 21 -22.53 -2.19 14.14
CA LEU A 21 -23.23 -1.01 13.59
C LEU A 21 -24.47 -1.41 12.78
N HIS A 22 -24.52 -2.66 12.31
CA HIS A 22 -25.61 -3.23 11.53
C HIS A 22 -26.56 -4.10 12.39
N GLY A 23 -26.33 -4.19 13.71
CA GLY A 23 -27.21 -4.88 14.64
C GLY A 23 -27.13 -6.42 14.61
N ASN A 24 -26.25 -7.01 13.80
CA ASN A 24 -26.05 -8.46 13.74
C ASN A 24 -24.56 -8.81 13.70
N CYS A 25 -24.00 -9.27 14.82
CA CYS A 25 -22.59 -9.63 14.91
C CYS A 25 -22.18 -10.87 14.07
N MET A 26 -23.15 -11.72 13.70
CA MET A 26 -22.91 -12.98 12.98
C MET A 26 -23.07 -12.85 11.46
N ASP A 27 -23.74 -11.80 10.99
CA ASP A 27 -23.88 -11.49 9.57
C ASP A 27 -22.97 -10.32 9.20
N ASP A 28 -22.00 -10.59 8.34
CA ASP A 28 -21.06 -9.59 7.84
C ASP A 28 -21.42 -9.09 6.44
N SER A 29 -22.61 -9.40 5.91
CA SER A 29 -23.04 -8.98 4.57
C SER A 29 -22.91 -7.47 4.34
N ALA A 30 -23.39 -6.66 5.29
CA ALA A 30 -23.32 -5.20 5.22
C ALA A 30 -21.88 -4.67 5.26
N VAL A 31 -21.05 -5.19 6.18
CA VAL A 31 -19.63 -4.81 6.32
C VAL A 31 -18.81 -5.22 5.10
N VAL A 32 -19.12 -6.38 4.53
CA VAL A 32 -18.48 -6.84 3.30
C VAL A 32 -18.91 -5.98 2.11
N ALA A 33 -20.18 -5.57 2.05
CA ALA A 33 -20.68 -4.68 1.00
C ALA A 33 -20.05 -3.28 1.07
N SER A 34 -19.89 -2.71 2.27
CA SER A 34 -19.23 -1.41 2.44
C SER A 34 -17.75 -1.47 2.07
N LEU A 35 -17.03 -2.53 2.45
CA LEU A 35 -15.64 -2.73 2.03
C LEU A 35 -15.52 -2.92 0.52
N HIS A 36 -16.48 -3.60 -0.10
CA HIS A 36 -16.49 -3.77 -1.56
C HIS A 36 -16.58 -2.42 -2.27
N GLY A 37 -17.54 -1.57 -1.88
CA GLY A 37 -17.67 -0.22 -2.44
C GLY A 37 -16.41 0.61 -2.23
N TYR A 38 -15.81 0.55 -1.04
CA TYR A 38 -14.56 1.25 -0.75
C TYR A 38 -13.39 0.79 -1.65
N LEU A 39 -13.25 -0.51 -1.90
CA LEU A 39 -12.21 -1.04 -2.79
C LEU A 39 -12.51 -0.80 -4.27
N ASP A 40 -13.78 -0.62 -4.65
CA ASP A 40 -14.19 -0.34 -6.03
C ASP A 40 -13.73 1.05 -6.50
N GLU A 41 -13.56 1.99 -5.56
CA GLU A 41 -13.07 3.35 -5.83
C GLU A 41 -11.54 3.44 -5.90
N ALA A 42 -10.80 2.42 -5.46
CA ALA A 42 -9.36 2.51 -5.28
C ALA A 42 -8.57 2.16 -6.56
N ASP A 43 -7.65 3.03 -6.99
CA ASP A 43 -6.67 2.68 -8.04
C ASP A 43 -5.51 1.82 -7.50
N ILE A 44 -5.15 2.04 -6.24
CA ILE A 44 -4.02 1.42 -5.56
C ILE A 44 -4.43 1.05 -4.14
N VAL A 45 -4.26 -0.22 -3.79
CA VAL A 45 -4.46 -0.73 -2.43
C VAL A 45 -3.12 -1.02 -1.78
N ILE A 46 -2.86 -0.38 -0.64
CA ILE A 46 -1.65 -0.57 0.17
C ILE A 46 -2.03 -1.43 1.37
N ALA A 47 -1.27 -2.50 1.60
CA ALA A 47 -1.46 -3.39 2.75
C ALA A 47 -0.12 -3.92 3.27
N HIS A 48 -0.11 -4.46 4.48
CA HIS A 48 1.03 -5.20 5.01
C HIS A 48 0.73 -6.70 5.01
N ASN A 49 1.43 -7.48 4.20
CA ASN A 49 1.13 -8.90 3.94
C ASN A 49 -0.25 -9.14 3.28
N GLY A 50 -0.87 -8.10 2.73
CA GLY A 50 -2.20 -8.18 2.14
C GLY A 50 -2.31 -9.13 0.97
N ASN A 51 -1.23 -9.32 0.19
CA ASN A 51 -1.24 -10.27 -0.94
C ASN A 51 -1.44 -11.73 -0.48
N ARG A 52 -0.97 -12.07 0.72
CA ARG A 52 -1.10 -13.43 1.27
C ARG A 52 -2.24 -13.57 2.25
N PHE A 53 -2.73 -12.48 2.83
CA PHE A 53 -3.73 -12.49 3.89
C PHE A 53 -4.98 -11.69 3.52
N ASP A 54 -4.98 -10.37 3.75
CA ASP A 54 -6.18 -9.51 3.72
C ASP A 54 -6.96 -9.66 2.40
N ILE A 55 -6.30 -9.46 1.27
CA ILE A 55 -6.96 -9.47 -0.05
C ILE A 55 -7.56 -10.84 -0.34
N LYS A 56 -6.89 -11.93 0.06
CA LYS A 56 -7.45 -13.28 -0.12
C LYS A 56 -8.67 -13.51 0.78
N LYS A 57 -8.62 -13.05 2.03
CA LYS A 57 -9.74 -13.16 2.97
C LYS A 57 -10.93 -12.33 2.51
N ILE A 58 -10.69 -11.09 2.07
CA ILE A 58 -11.70 -10.18 1.51
C ILE A 58 -12.36 -10.81 0.28
N ASN A 59 -11.58 -11.25 -0.72
CA ASN A 59 -12.12 -11.91 -1.91
C ASN A 59 -12.92 -13.18 -1.59
N THR A 60 -12.50 -13.95 -0.57
CA THR A 60 -13.27 -15.11 -0.11
C THR A 60 -14.63 -14.68 0.45
N ARG A 61 -14.71 -13.55 1.17
CA ARG A 61 -15.97 -13.01 1.68
C ARG A 61 -16.86 -12.49 0.56
N PHE A 62 -16.30 -11.74 -0.41
CA PHE A 62 -17.05 -11.32 -1.60
C PHE A 62 -17.68 -12.51 -2.32
N LEU A 63 -16.88 -13.55 -2.58
CA LEU A 63 -17.37 -14.77 -3.22
C LEU A 63 -18.45 -15.47 -2.38
N SER A 64 -18.28 -15.55 -1.06
CA SER A 64 -19.23 -16.19 -0.14
C SER A 64 -20.60 -15.48 -0.13
N HIS A 65 -20.61 -14.18 -0.40
CA HIS A 65 -21.81 -13.34 -0.49
C HIS A 65 -22.32 -13.15 -1.92
N GLY A 66 -21.79 -13.88 -2.90
CA GLY A 66 -22.22 -13.79 -4.30
C GLY A 66 -21.85 -12.47 -4.99
N MET A 67 -20.88 -11.73 -4.45
CA MET A 67 -20.41 -10.47 -5.02
C MET A 67 -19.36 -10.72 -6.12
N SER A 68 -19.40 -9.90 -7.16
CA SER A 68 -18.32 -9.80 -8.14
C SER A 68 -17.08 -9.13 -7.53
N PRO A 69 -15.88 -9.33 -8.10
CA PRO A 69 -14.71 -8.55 -7.72
C PRO A 69 -14.98 -7.03 -7.84
N PRO A 70 -14.37 -6.19 -6.99
CA PRO A 70 -14.35 -4.75 -7.20
C PRO A 70 -13.52 -4.41 -8.45
N SER A 71 -13.55 -3.13 -8.83
CA SER A 71 -12.75 -2.60 -9.93
C SER A 71 -11.27 -2.95 -9.77
N PRO A 72 -10.57 -3.25 -10.88
CA PRO A 72 -9.17 -3.70 -10.81
C PRO A 72 -8.25 -2.60 -10.25
N TYR A 73 -7.54 -2.93 -9.17
CA TYR A 73 -6.55 -2.04 -8.54
C TYR A 73 -5.13 -2.61 -8.56
N ARG A 74 -4.14 -1.71 -8.50
CA ARG A 74 -2.75 -2.08 -8.25
C ARG A 74 -2.54 -2.34 -6.76
N LYS A 75 -1.56 -3.18 -6.44
CA LYS A 75 -1.31 -3.61 -5.05
C LYS A 75 0.10 -3.24 -4.64
N ILE A 76 0.22 -2.69 -3.44
CA ILE A 76 1.50 -2.49 -2.76
C ILE A 76 1.46 -3.28 -1.46
N ASP A 77 2.38 -4.24 -1.34
CA ASP A 77 2.53 -5.04 -0.13
C ASP A 77 3.83 -4.65 0.58
N THR A 78 3.70 -3.88 1.67
CA THR A 78 4.85 -3.33 2.38
C THR A 78 5.74 -4.40 3.01
N LEU A 79 5.21 -5.60 3.31
CA LEU A 79 6.02 -6.72 3.78
C LEU A 79 6.95 -7.23 2.68
N LEU A 80 6.46 -7.32 1.45
CA LEU A 80 7.27 -7.77 0.31
C LEU A 80 8.32 -6.73 -0.06
N GLU A 81 7.94 -5.45 -0.08
CA GLU A 81 8.89 -4.36 -0.35
C GLU A 81 9.96 -4.26 0.76
N ALA A 82 9.58 -4.43 2.03
CA ALA A 82 10.54 -4.46 3.13
C ALA A 82 11.57 -5.57 2.96
N ARG A 83 11.13 -6.79 2.63
CA ARG A 83 12.02 -7.95 2.39
C ARG A 83 12.92 -7.79 1.17
N LYS A 84 12.44 -7.10 0.14
CA LYS A 84 13.16 -6.89 -1.11
C LYS A 84 14.26 -5.85 -0.96
N CYS A 85 13.98 -4.78 -0.21
CA CYS A 85 14.85 -3.61 -0.14
C CYS A 85 15.77 -3.60 1.09
N PHE A 86 15.43 -4.33 2.16
CA PHE A 86 16.10 -4.21 3.46
C PHE A 86 16.34 -5.55 4.15
N ALA A 87 17.24 -5.53 5.13
CA ALA A 87 17.60 -6.67 5.97
C ALA A 87 17.22 -6.44 7.45
N PHE A 88 15.97 -6.06 7.71
CA PHE A 88 15.46 -5.93 9.09
C PHE A 88 15.43 -7.29 9.80
N THR A 89 15.66 -7.29 11.12
CA THR A 89 15.56 -8.50 11.97
C THR A 89 14.17 -9.14 11.91
N SER A 90 13.13 -8.32 11.83
CA SER A 90 11.74 -8.73 11.64
C SER A 90 11.06 -7.77 10.69
N ASN A 91 10.27 -8.30 9.76
CA ASN A 91 9.49 -7.49 8.82
C ASN A 91 8.01 -7.41 9.22
N ARG A 92 7.64 -7.77 10.46
CA ARG A 92 6.27 -7.51 10.95
C ARG A 92 6.03 -6.00 11.03
N LEU A 93 4.80 -5.56 10.77
CA LEU A 93 4.45 -4.13 10.77
C LEU A 93 4.89 -3.42 12.07
N ASP A 94 4.63 -4.02 13.23
CA ASP A 94 5.06 -3.48 14.53
C ASP A 94 6.59 -3.35 14.63
N SER A 95 7.32 -4.38 14.23
CA SER A 95 8.78 -4.39 14.24
C SER A 95 9.37 -3.34 13.29
N LEU A 96 8.74 -3.11 12.13
CA LEU A 96 9.14 -2.05 11.21
C LEU A 96 8.83 -0.66 11.79
N GLY A 97 7.67 -0.52 12.43
CA GLY A 97 7.30 0.69 13.16
C GLY A 97 8.34 1.06 14.21
N GLU A 98 8.73 0.10 15.04
CA GLU A 98 9.76 0.28 16.04
C GLU A 98 11.13 0.61 15.41
N ALA A 99 11.59 -0.20 14.45
CA ALA A 99 12.91 -0.05 13.84
C ALA A 99 13.11 1.30 13.12
N LEU A 100 12.01 1.89 12.64
CA LEU A 100 12.00 3.18 11.95
C LEU A 100 11.60 4.35 12.86
N ASN A 101 11.36 4.12 14.15
CA ASN A 101 10.84 5.10 15.11
C ASN A 101 9.50 5.74 14.69
N LEU A 102 8.58 4.94 14.15
CA LEU A 102 7.27 5.36 13.65
C LEU A 102 6.11 4.95 14.58
N GLY A 103 6.42 4.41 15.75
CA GLY A 103 5.47 3.94 16.75
C GLY A 103 5.38 2.41 16.80
N ARG A 104 4.50 1.92 17.68
CA ARG A 104 4.25 0.49 17.89
C ARG A 104 2.75 0.21 17.83
N LYS A 105 2.41 -1.04 17.58
CA LYS A 105 1.04 -1.53 17.69
C LYS A 105 0.59 -1.54 19.14
N MET A 106 -0.70 -1.33 19.34
CA MET A 106 -1.34 -1.61 20.62
C MET A 106 -1.40 -3.13 20.87
N ASP A 107 -1.28 -3.55 22.13
CA ASP A 107 -1.51 -4.94 22.53
C ASP A 107 -3.02 -5.18 22.59
N THR A 108 -3.51 -6.15 21.82
CA THR A 108 -4.94 -6.36 21.57
C THR A 108 -5.53 -7.52 22.38
N GLY A 109 -4.76 -8.15 23.25
CA GLY A 109 -5.18 -9.35 24.00
C GLY A 109 -5.40 -10.58 23.10
N GLY A 110 -5.20 -10.46 21.78
CA GLY A 110 -5.27 -11.54 20.81
C GLY A 110 -6.68 -12.11 20.61
N PHE A 111 -6.80 -13.43 20.70
CA PHE A 111 -8.04 -14.14 20.37
C PHE A 111 -9.22 -13.80 21.29
N SER A 112 -8.95 -13.34 22.52
CA SER A 112 -10.01 -12.98 23.47
C SER A 112 -10.88 -11.83 22.97
N LEU A 113 -10.30 -10.85 22.28
CA LEU A 113 -11.06 -9.73 21.72
C LEU A 113 -12.03 -10.21 20.63
N TRP A 114 -11.56 -11.12 19.77
CA TRP A 114 -12.37 -11.71 18.70
C TRP A 114 -13.57 -12.48 19.26
N ASP A 115 -13.36 -13.30 20.29
CA ASP A 115 -14.42 -14.05 20.97
C ASP A 115 -15.48 -13.12 21.59
N ARG A 116 -15.05 -12.02 22.22
CA ARG A 116 -15.94 -10.99 22.77
C ARG A 116 -16.80 -10.32 21.70
N CYS A 117 -16.21 -9.97 20.54
CA CYS A 117 -16.98 -9.45 19.41
C CYS A 117 -18.02 -10.46 18.90
N MET A 118 -17.66 -11.74 18.81
CA MET A 118 -18.58 -12.81 18.39
C MET A 118 -19.73 -13.03 19.39
N LYS A 119 -19.55 -12.64 20.66
CA LYS A 119 -20.60 -12.62 21.68
C LYS A 119 -21.48 -11.37 21.63
N GLY A 120 -21.23 -10.45 20.70
CA GLY A 120 -22.00 -9.22 20.53
C GLY A 120 -21.64 -8.11 21.51
N GLU A 121 -20.47 -8.15 22.14
CA GLU A 121 -20.03 -7.08 23.04
C GLU A 121 -19.70 -5.80 22.27
N HIS A 122 -20.55 -4.78 22.35
CA HIS A 122 -20.34 -3.48 21.68
C HIS A 122 -18.96 -2.87 21.97
N LYS A 123 -18.56 -2.84 23.25
CA LYS A 123 -17.24 -2.32 23.65
C LYS A 123 -16.07 -3.08 23.03
N ALA A 124 -16.23 -4.38 22.76
CA ALA A 124 -15.19 -5.18 22.12
C ALA A 124 -15.04 -4.79 20.64
N PHE A 125 -16.14 -4.44 19.97
CA PHE A 125 -16.06 -3.92 18.60
C PHE A 125 -15.45 -2.53 18.54
N GLU A 126 -15.80 -1.63 19.46
CA GLU A 126 -15.17 -0.30 19.58
C GLU A 126 -13.65 -0.44 19.77
N GLU A 127 -13.24 -1.31 20.69
CA GLU A 127 -11.83 -1.64 20.93
C GLU A 127 -11.16 -2.25 19.67
N MET A 128 -11.83 -3.17 18.97
CA MET A 128 -11.32 -3.76 17.73
C MET A 128 -11.15 -2.72 16.61
N LEU A 129 -12.08 -1.79 16.48
CA LEU A 129 -12.01 -0.69 15.51
C LEU A 129 -10.84 0.23 15.82
N GLU A 130 -10.65 0.63 17.08
CA GLU A 130 -9.53 1.45 17.52
C GLU A 130 -8.19 0.81 17.12
N TYR A 131 -8.03 -0.49 17.37
CA TYR A 131 -6.84 -1.23 16.96
C TYR A 131 -6.65 -1.28 15.45
N ASN A 132 -7.73 -1.49 14.68
CA ASN A 132 -7.63 -1.53 13.23
C ASN A 132 -7.26 -0.17 12.65
N MET A 133 -7.77 0.92 13.21
CA MET A 133 -7.44 2.28 12.77
C MET A 133 -5.97 2.61 13.06
N GLU A 134 -5.46 2.30 14.26
CA GLU A 134 -4.04 2.50 14.59
C GLU A 134 -3.10 1.69 13.69
N ASP A 135 -3.48 0.46 13.34
CA ASP A 135 -2.73 -0.37 12.39
C ASP A 135 -2.64 0.27 10.99
N VAL A 136 -3.73 0.89 10.52
CA VAL A 136 -3.75 1.62 9.24
C VAL A 136 -2.86 2.85 9.29
N LEU A 137 -2.88 3.60 10.40
CA LEU A 137 -2.02 4.77 10.58
C LEU A 137 -0.53 4.36 10.63
N LEU A 138 -0.20 3.28 11.33
CA LEU A 138 1.17 2.75 11.34
C LEU A 138 1.59 2.24 9.97
N LEU A 139 0.70 1.54 9.26
CA LEU A 139 0.92 1.09 7.89
C LEU A 139 1.24 2.25 6.96
N GLU A 140 0.49 3.34 7.01
CA GLU A 140 0.75 4.52 6.19
C GLU A 140 2.14 5.09 6.45
N ARG A 141 2.51 5.29 7.73
CA ARG A 141 3.84 5.82 8.10
C ARG A 141 4.96 4.91 7.58
N VAL A 142 4.81 3.59 7.77
CA VAL A 142 5.78 2.61 7.25
C VAL A 142 5.83 2.65 5.73
N TYR A 143 4.68 2.68 5.05
CA TYR A 143 4.61 2.78 3.60
C TYR A 143 5.34 4.04 3.09
N VAL A 144 5.07 5.22 3.67
CA VAL A 144 5.70 6.49 3.28
C VAL A 144 7.22 6.42 3.45
N ALA A 145 7.71 5.80 4.53
CA ALA A 145 9.15 5.63 4.78
C ALA A 145 9.83 4.66 3.77
N LEU A 146 9.15 3.58 3.38
CA LEU A 146 9.69 2.58 2.45
C LEU A 146 9.55 3.00 0.98
N ARG A 147 8.51 3.77 0.63
CA ARG A 147 8.13 4.18 -0.73
C ARG A 147 9.28 4.71 -1.60
N PRO A 148 10.21 5.55 -1.10
CA PRO A 148 11.34 6.05 -1.89
C PRO A 148 12.25 4.95 -2.44
N TRP A 149 12.28 3.79 -1.79
CA TRP A 149 13.13 2.64 -2.12
C TRP A 149 12.47 1.65 -3.08
N MET A 150 11.16 1.77 -3.30
CA MET A 150 10.40 0.85 -4.16
C MET A 150 10.71 1.08 -5.64
N SER A 151 11.44 0.16 -6.26
CA SER A 151 11.82 0.27 -7.68
C SER A 151 10.67 0.01 -8.66
N ASN A 152 9.63 -0.69 -8.22
CA ASN A 152 8.44 -1.04 -9.03
C ASN A 152 7.16 -0.45 -8.42
N HIS A 153 7.26 0.77 -7.89
CA HIS A 153 6.09 1.49 -7.41
C HIS A 153 5.15 1.82 -8.58
N PRO A 154 3.81 1.68 -8.43
CA PRO A 154 2.86 2.22 -9.39
C PRO A 154 3.20 3.67 -9.73
N ASN A 155 3.40 3.99 -11.01
CA ASN A 155 3.68 5.36 -11.42
C ASN A 155 2.44 6.23 -11.16
N LEU A 156 2.51 7.15 -10.20
CA LEU A 156 1.41 8.05 -9.86
C LEU A 156 1.14 9.11 -10.93
N GLY A 157 2.15 9.50 -11.72
CA GLY A 157 1.99 10.47 -12.80
C GLY A 157 1.13 9.97 -13.96
N VAL A 158 0.67 8.71 -13.97
CA VAL A 158 -0.31 8.23 -14.96
C VAL A 158 -1.75 8.62 -14.61
N PHE A 159 -1.99 9.00 -13.35
CA PHE A 159 -3.27 9.48 -12.84
C PHE A 159 -3.32 11.02 -12.78
N ASP A 160 -2.21 11.67 -13.10
CA ASP A 160 -2.06 13.11 -13.11
C ASP A 160 -2.39 13.67 -14.50
N GLU A 161 -3.21 14.72 -14.55
CA GLU A 161 -3.57 15.40 -15.80
C GLU A 161 -2.49 16.41 -16.24
N SER A 162 -1.54 16.72 -15.36
CA SER A 162 -0.45 17.65 -15.67
C SER A 162 0.51 17.09 -16.74
N PRO A 163 0.92 17.90 -17.72
CA PRO A 163 1.93 17.51 -18.70
C PRO A 163 3.37 17.56 -18.13
N GLU A 164 3.57 18.07 -16.91
CA GLU A 164 4.89 18.23 -16.31
C GLU A 164 5.45 16.90 -15.77
N PRO A 165 6.77 16.66 -15.87
CA PRO A 165 7.38 15.47 -15.26
C PRO A 165 7.19 15.47 -13.74
N SER A 166 6.51 14.45 -13.21
CA SER A 166 6.32 14.25 -11.78
C SER A 166 7.05 13.01 -11.26
N CYS A 167 7.26 12.97 -9.94
CA CYS A 167 7.83 11.81 -9.28
C CYS A 167 6.83 10.63 -9.36
N PRO A 168 7.20 9.46 -9.93
CA PRO A 168 6.29 8.33 -10.06
C PRO A 168 5.86 7.74 -8.71
N LYS A 169 6.51 8.11 -7.61
CA LYS A 169 6.27 7.55 -6.27
C LYS A 169 5.33 8.41 -5.42
N CYS A 170 5.43 9.74 -5.54
CA CYS A 170 4.69 10.68 -4.69
C CYS A 170 4.00 11.80 -5.45
N ASN A 171 4.06 11.78 -6.78
CA ASN A 171 3.52 12.79 -7.69
C ASN A 171 4.03 14.23 -7.51
N SER A 172 5.11 14.44 -6.74
CA SER A 172 5.74 15.77 -6.64
C SER A 172 6.48 16.17 -7.93
N TYR A 173 6.35 17.43 -8.33
CA TYR A 173 7.10 18.05 -9.43
C TYR A 173 8.46 18.60 -8.99
N ASP A 174 8.77 18.58 -7.69
CA ASP A 174 10.05 19.05 -7.16
C ASP A 174 11.15 17.99 -7.39
N LEU A 175 11.68 18.00 -8.61
CA LEU A 175 12.65 17.04 -9.12
C LEU A 175 14.01 17.68 -9.31
N GLN A 176 15.02 17.12 -8.64
CA GLN A 176 16.42 17.45 -8.90
C GLN A 176 17.00 16.51 -9.96
N TRP A 177 17.07 17.01 -11.20
CA TRP A 177 17.67 16.29 -12.33
C TRP A 177 19.20 16.29 -12.25
N ARG A 178 19.81 15.09 -12.29
CA ARG A 178 21.27 14.92 -12.22
C ARG A 178 21.78 13.56 -12.67
N GLY A 179 22.73 13.60 -13.60
CA GLY A 179 23.45 12.41 -14.07
C GLY A 179 22.55 11.42 -14.80
N TYR A 180 23.03 10.20 -15.00
CA TYR A 180 22.34 9.23 -15.84
C TYR A 180 22.14 7.87 -15.15
N ALA A 181 21.03 7.22 -15.47
CA ALA A 181 20.80 5.81 -15.20
C ALA A 181 21.07 5.02 -16.48
N THR A 182 21.92 3.99 -16.39
CA THR A 182 22.24 3.12 -17.53
C THR A 182 21.52 1.78 -17.40
N THR A 183 21.08 1.24 -18.53
CA THR A 183 20.64 -0.16 -18.66
C THR A 183 21.57 -0.88 -19.62
N GLN A 184 21.36 -2.19 -19.81
CA GLN A 184 22.05 -2.94 -20.86
C GLN A 184 21.81 -2.40 -22.29
N ALA A 185 20.85 -1.48 -22.48
CA ALA A 185 20.39 -1.05 -23.80
C ALA A 185 20.30 0.47 -23.97
N GLY A 186 20.70 1.27 -22.97
CA GLY A 186 20.49 2.71 -23.04
C GLY A 186 20.96 3.50 -21.83
N GLN A 187 20.86 4.82 -21.98
CA GLN A 187 21.19 5.81 -20.97
C GLN A 187 19.99 6.77 -20.85
N TYR A 188 19.63 7.13 -19.63
CA TYR A 188 18.43 7.91 -19.33
C TYR A 188 18.78 8.96 -18.29
N HIS A 189 18.39 10.22 -18.51
CA HIS A 189 18.54 11.26 -17.50
C HIS A 189 17.80 10.86 -16.23
N ARG A 190 18.49 10.91 -15.08
CA ARG A 190 17.91 10.51 -13.80
C ARG A 190 17.65 11.72 -12.91
N PHE A 191 16.75 11.57 -11.96
CA PHE A 191 16.43 12.59 -10.97
C PHE A 191 16.31 11.97 -9.58
N GLN A 192 16.48 12.82 -8.57
CA GLN A 192 16.00 12.56 -7.22
C GLN A 192 14.84 13.50 -6.92
N CYS A 193 13.74 12.98 -6.39
CA CYS A 193 12.64 13.79 -5.91
C CYS A 193 13.01 14.43 -4.57
N ASN A 194 12.88 15.75 -4.45
CA ASN A 194 13.18 16.46 -3.21
C ASN A 194 12.12 16.25 -2.12
N SER A 195 10.87 15.94 -2.50
CA SER A 195 9.77 15.73 -1.54
C SER A 195 9.81 14.36 -0.86
N CYS A 196 10.09 13.28 -1.59
CA CYS A 196 10.15 11.93 -1.01
C CYS A 196 11.56 11.33 -0.95
N GLY A 197 12.56 11.96 -1.56
CA GLY A 197 13.92 11.42 -1.66
C GLY A 197 14.10 10.27 -2.66
N GLY A 198 13.01 9.81 -3.29
CA GLY A 198 13.02 8.69 -4.22
C GLY A 198 13.74 9.02 -5.52
N TRP A 199 14.52 8.06 -6.02
CA TRP A 199 15.15 8.15 -7.34
C TRP A 199 14.23 7.65 -8.45
N GLY A 200 14.33 8.29 -9.61
CA GLY A 200 13.65 7.95 -10.85
C GLY A 200 14.48 8.35 -12.07
N ARG A 201 13.93 8.11 -13.26
CA ARG A 201 14.55 8.50 -14.53
C ARG A 201 13.50 8.84 -15.56
N ASP A 202 13.92 9.58 -16.57
CA ASP A 202 13.12 9.82 -17.76
C ASP A 202 12.84 8.50 -18.51
N ARG A 203 11.73 8.48 -19.23
CA ARG A 203 11.37 7.46 -20.20
C ARG A 203 12.21 7.57 -21.47
N MET A 204 12.62 8.78 -21.85
CA MET A 204 13.39 9.01 -23.07
C MET A 204 14.83 8.54 -22.91
N ASN A 205 15.32 7.80 -23.91
CA ASN A 205 16.69 7.33 -23.95
C ASN A 205 17.55 8.42 -24.58
N ASP A 206 18.54 8.90 -23.84
CA ASP A 206 19.45 9.98 -24.24
C ASP A 206 20.68 9.48 -25.01
N MET A 207 20.83 8.16 -25.13
CA MET A 207 21.92 7.58 -25.90
C MET A 207 21.75 7.91 -27.39
N ASP A 208 22.82 8.44 -27.98
CA ASP A 208 22.88 8.73 -29.40
C ASP A 208 22.60 7.48 -30.26
N LYS A 209 21.95 7.67 -31.41
CA LYS A 209 21.52 6.58 -32.29
C LYS A 209 22.70 5.76 -32.82
N GLU A 210 23.84 6.37 -33.12
CA GLU A 210 25.02 5.64 -33.60
C GLU A 210 25.69 4.88 -32.46
N ALA A 211 25.81 5.49 -31.28
CA ALA A 211 26.30 4.81 -30.09
C ALA A 211 25.44 3.58 -29.75
N LYS A 212 24.12 3.69 -29.93
CA LYS A 212 23.16 2.61 -29.67
C LYS A 212 23.35 1.39 -30.58
N LYS A 213 23.82 1.56 -31.82
CA LYS A 213 24.12 0.44 -32.74
C LYS A 213 25.25 -0.45 -32.21
N GLY A 214 26.17 0.12 -31.44
CA GLY A 214 27.27 -0.61 -30.81
C GLY A 214 26.88 -1.37 -29.53
N VAL A 215 25.65 -1.20 -29.03
CA VAL A 215 25.20 -1.83 -27.79
C VAL A 215 24.75 -3.27 -28.05
N MET A 216 25.59 -4.22 -27.67
CA MET A 216 25.28 -5.64 -27.70
C MET A 216 24.58 -6.07 -26.40
N ARG A 217 23.76 -7.13 -26.46
CA ARG A 217 23.02 -7.66 -25.31
C ARG A 217 23.41 -9.10 -25.06
N ASN A 218 23.40 -9.48 -23.79
CA ASN A 218 23.52 -10.90 -23.43
C ASN A 218 22.28 -11.65 -23.91
N ILE A 219 22.48 -12.88 -24.38
CA ILE A 219 21.38 -13.85 -24.51
C ILE A 219 21.18 -14.43 -23.11
N GLN A 220 20.01 -14.20 -22.53
CA GLN A 220 19.61 -14.74 -21.24
C GLN A 220 18.42 -15.68 -21.42
#